data_AF-A0A0F9I257-F1
#
_entry.id   AF-A0A0F9I257-F1
#
_cell.length_a   1.000
_cell.length_b   1.000
_cell.length_c   1.000
_cell.angle_alpha   90.00
_cell.angle_beta   90.00
_cell.angle_gamma   90.00
#
_symmetry.space_group_name_H-M   'P 1'
#
loop_
_entity.id
_entity.type
_entity.pdbx_description
1 polymer ?
#
loop_
_entity_poly.entity_id
_entity_poly.type
_entity_poly.pdbx_seq_one_letter_code
_entity_poly.pdbx_strand_id
1 'polypeptide(L)'
;MTATVTMIKHPLEDYVWVFVGCGGTFYAASPYLAVLCKRCGCTAPLLIDPDQVTLDNQDRQWAGYGSPYSKVEAAEEVLGIGEDATLIVDRFNPVDSVLCRHTEGKPVIAIVNVDNNAARLEVARWLSDRVSDGIMIVSGCERAFGQCYPGIWKDGEPVYDWRAHHSDVVQDSSSSSDNPCNAQDVRANALTGVLVGMCIEDIARRMSDGDWVNVAEFYWDLRHPSESLSMWITLASCKERSPVL
;
A
#
# COMPACT_ATOMS: atom_id res chain seq x y z
N MET A 1 42.48 16.81 4.46
CA MET A 1 41.67 15.87 3.67
C MET A 1 40.31 15.79 4.34
N THR A 2 39.33 16.49 3.80
CA THR A 2 37.93 16.41 4.27
C THR A 2 37.31 15.16 3.65
N ALA A 3 36.91 14.20 4.47
CA ALA A 3 36.18 13.03 4.00
C ALA A 3 34.81 13.49 3.52
N THR A 4 34.56 13.36 2.22
CA THR A 4 33.22 13.54 1.66
C THR A 4 32.38 12.38 2.16
N VAL A 5 31.50 12.63 3.14
CA VAL A 5 30.49 11.67 3.57
C VAL A 5 29.50 11.55 2.42
N THR A 6 29.61 10.47 1.64
CA THR A 6 28.59 10.12 0.65
C THR A 6 27.37 9.68 1.45
N MET A 7 26.35 10.54 1.54
CA MET A 7 25.08 10.12 2.12
C MET A 7 24.52 9.01 1.24
N ILE A 8 24.34 7.82 1.82
CA ILE A 8 23.68 6.72 1.15
C ILE A 8 22.21 7.10 1.07
N LYS A 9 21.74 7.40 -0.14
CA LYS A 9 20.33 7.67 -0.42
C LYS A 9 19.47 6.46 -0.07
N HIS A 10 18.25 6.70 0.37
CA HIS A 10 17.31 5.61 0.59
C HIS A 10 16.90 5.01 -0.77
N PRO A 11 16.79 3.67 -0.93
CA PRO A 11 16.47 3.06 -2.23
C PRO A 11 15.13 3.48 -2.82
N LEU A 12 14.18 3.92 -1.97
CA LEU A 12 12.87 4.44 -2.36
C LEU A 12 12.83 5.97 -2.53
N GLU A 13 13.95 6.68 -2.37
CA GLU A 13 14.00 8.15 -2.44
C GLU A 13 13.60 8.70 -3.81
N ASP A 14 13.91 7.98 -4.87
CA ASP A 14 13.62 8.42 -6.23
C ASP A 14 12.23 7.94 -6.73
N TYR A 15 11.48 7.20 -5.90
CA TYR A 15 10.17 6.64 -6.26
C TYR A 15 9.06 7.68 -6.06
N VAL A 16 8.11 7.73 -7.00
CA VAL A 16 6.86 8.44 -6.81
C VAL A 16 5.91 7.57 -6.01
N TRP A 17 5.44 8.09 -4.88
CA TRP A 17 4.51 7.39 -3.99
C TRP A 17 3.08 7.67 -4.41
N VAL A 18 2.30 6.60 -4.60
CA VAL A 18 0.89 6.67 -4.98
C VAL A 18 0.09 5.86 -3.96
N PHE A 19 -0.77 6.51 -3.19
CA PHE A 19 -1.66 5.84 -2.25
C PHE A 19 -3.04 5.70 -2.88
N VAL A 20 -3.52 4.46 -3.00
CA VAL A 20 -4.80 4.13 -3.62
C VAL A 20 -5.72 3.51 -2.57
N GLY A 21 -6.79 4.23 -2.23
CA GLY A 21 -7.68 3.90 -1.13
C GLY A 21 -7.16 4.47 0.20
N CYS A 22 -7.79 5.55 0.66
CA CYS A 22 -7.55 6.23 1.93
C CYS A 22 -8.59 5.78 2.97
N GLY A 23 -8.91 4.48 3.00
CA GLY A 23 -9.87 3.89 3.94
C GLY A 23 -9.25 3.51 5.29
N GLY A 24 -9.93 2.63 6.03
CA GLY A 24 -9.53 2.24 7.39
C GLY A 24 -8.14 1.60 7.48
N THR A 25 -7.74 0.78 6.50
CA THR A 25 -6.39 0.19 6.48
C THR A 25 -5.32 1.26 6.25
N PHE A 26 -5.56 2.22 5.35
CA PHE A 26 -4.65 3.34 5.15
C PHE A 26 -4.52 4.18 6.42
N TYR A 27 -5.64 4.56 7.04
CA TYR A 27 -5.63 5.33 8.28
C TYR A 27 -4.81 4.62 9.37
N ALA A 28 -5.03 3.33 9.56
CA ALA A 28 -4.30 2.54 10.53
C ALA A 28 -2.80 2.41 10.21
N ALA A 29 -2.44 2.37 8.92
CA ALA A 29 -1.05 2.38 8.46
C ALA A 29 -0.41 3.77 8.53
N SER A 30 -1.21 4.84 8.53
CA SER A 30 -0.74 6.23 8.34
C SER A 30 0.37 6.68 9.29
N PRO A 31 0.43 6.29 10.59
CA PRO A 31 1.57 6.68 11.44
C PRO A 31 2.89 6.08 10.96
N TYR A 32 2.87 4.82 10.49
CA TYR A 32 4.05 4.18 9.91
C TYR A 32 4.39 4.77 8.55
N LEU A 33 3.38 5.00 7.71
CA LEU A 33 3.57 5.62 6.40
C LEU A 33 4.15 7.03 6.53
N ALA A 34 3.72 7.84 7.50
CA ALA A 34 4.29 9.17 7.74
C ALA A 34 5.79 9.12 8.07
N VAL A 35 6.22 8.15 8.89
CA VAL A 35 7.64 7.94 9.20
C VAL A 35 8.41 7.46 7.98
N LEU A 36 7.87 6.48 7.24
CA LEU A 36 8.46 5.96 6.01
C LEU A 36 8.57 7.06 4.96
N CYS A 37 7.54 7.88 4.78
CA CYS A 37 7.56 8.98 3.82
C CYS A 37 8.71 9.94 4.10
N LYS A 38 8.89 10.35 5.37
CA LYS A 38 10.00 11.22 5.78
C LYS A 38 11.36 10.57 5.57
N ARG A 39 11.49 9.28 5.89
CA ARG A 39 12.77 8.55 5.80
C ARG A 39 13.15 8.19 4.36
N CYS A 40 12.14 7.93 3.53
CA CYS A 40 12.26 7.48 2.15
C CYS A 40 12.10 8.63 1.15
N GLY A 41 12.10 9.90 1.57
CA GLY A 41 12.03 11.04 0.65
C GLY A 41 10.70 11.20 -0.11
N CYS A 42 9.60 10.63 0.40
CA CYS A 42 8.26 10.88 -0.14
C CYS A 42 7.81 12.30 0.18
N THR A 43 8.12 13.24 -0.71
CA THR A 43 7.83 14.66 -0.52
C THR A 43 6.51 15.11 -1.13
N ALA A 44 6.12 14.53 -2.28
CA ALA A 44 4.91 14.92 -3.01
C ALA A 44 4.15 13.69 -3.51
N PRO A 45 3.53 12.90 -2.61
CA PRO A 45 2.77 11.72 -3.01
C PRO A 45 1.46 12.09 -3.72
N LEU A 46 0.91 11.12 -4.43
CA LEU A 46 -0.45 11.17 -4.95
C LEU A 46 -1.38 10.39 -4.02
N LEU A 47 -2.49 11.01 -3.60
CA LEU A 47 -3.53 10.40 -2.78
C LEU A 47 -4.79 10.23 -3.63
N ILE A 48 -5.30 9.00 -3.74
CA ILE A 48 -6.42 8.66 -4.61
C ILE A 48 -7.51 7.95 -3.80
N ASP A 49 -8.66 8.61 -3.63
CA ASP A 49 -9.86 8.03 -3.03
C ASP A 49 -11.09 8.86 -3.45
N PRO A 50 -12.14 8.25 -4.01
CA PRO A 50 -13.36 8.96 -4.40
C PRO A 50 -14.26 9.31 -3.22
N ASP A 51 -14.06 8.71 -2.04
CA ASP A 51 -15.01 8.77 -0.95
C ASP A 51 -14.81 9.99 -0.04
N GLN A 52 -15.93 10.40 0.54
CA GLN A 52 -15.97 11.36 1.63
C GLN A 52 -15.89 10.64 2.99
N VAL A 53 -15.45 11.36 4.01
CA VAL A 53 -15.60 10.93 5.41
C VAL A 53 -17.09 10.97 5.75
N THR A 54 -17.65 9.81 6.08
CA THR A 54 -19.07 9.66 6.44
C THR A 54 -19.18 9.33 7.93
N LEU A 55 -20.37 9.52 8.50
CA LEU A 55 -20.63 9.18 9.91
C LEU A 55 -20.29 7.71 10.23
N ASP A 56 -20.53 6.80 9.28
CA ASP A 56 -20.28 5.37 9.43
C ASP A 56 -18.78 4.99 9.39
N ASN A 57 -17.90 5.90 8.98
CA ASN A 57 -16.46 5.66 8.91
C ASN A 57 -15.61 6.59 9.77
N GLN A 58 -16.17 7.71 10.22
CA GLN A 58 -15.51 8.68 11.09
C GLN A 58 -14.87 8.03 12.32
N ASP A 59 -15.64 7.27 13.11
CA ASP A 59 -15.14 6.74 14.39
C ASP A 59 -14.11 5.60 14.24
N ARG A 60 -14.05 4.95 13.07
CA ARG A 60 -13.19 3.77 12.84
C ARG A 60 -12.03 4.00 11.86
N GLN A 61 -12.10 5.05 11.04
CA GLN A 61 -11.12 5.36 10.00
C GLN A 61 -10.62 6.80 10.05
N TRP A 62 -11.35 7.73 10.65
CA TRP A 62 -11.01 9.16 10.53
C TRP A 62 -11.47 9.93 11.76
N ALA A 63 -11.05 9.46 12.95
CA ALA A 63 -11.47 10.06 14.21
C ALA A 63 -11.04 11.52 14.26
N GLY A 64 -12.01 12.44 14.41
CA GLY A 64 -11.78 13.89 14.40
C GLY A 64 -12.05 14.58 13.05
N TYR A 65 -12.24 13.83 11.96
CA TYR A 65 -12.67 14.36 10.67
C TYR A 65 -14.14 14.03 10.43
N GLY A 66 -14.83 14.84 9.64
CA GLY A 66 -16.23 14.59 9.29
C GLY A 66 -16.61 15.33 8.02
N SER A 67 -17.80 15.07 7.51
CA SER A 67 -18.31 15.80 6.35
C SER A 67 -18.16 17.32 6.53
N PRO A 68 -17.63 18.06 5.53
CA PRO A 68 -17.47 17.66 4.13
C PRO A 68 -16.05 17.21 3.73
N TYR A 69 -15.22 16.71 4.65
CA TYR A 69 -13.86 16.27 4.32
C TYR A 69 -13.87 15.02 3.42
N SER A 70 -13.08 15.06 2.35
CA SER A 70 -12.71 13.87 1.59
C SER A 70 -11.70 13.02 2.36
N LYS A 71 -11.66 11.71 2.08
CA LYS A 71 -10.66 10.84 2.71
C LYS A 71 -9.23 11.20 2.30
N VAL A 72 -9.02 11.75 1.10
CA VAL A 72 -7.69 12.18 0.65
C VAL A 72 -7.19 13.42 1.38
N GLU A 73 -8.07 14.37 1.72
CA GLU A 73 -7.71 15.54 2.55
C GLU A 73 -7.34 15.10 3.98
N ALA A 74 -8.13 14.19 4.57
CA ALA A 74 -7.80 13.64 5.88
C ALA A 74 -6.47 12.86 5.84
N ALA A 75 -6.20 12.13 4.76
CA ALA A 75 -4.96 11.39 4.53
C ALA A 75 -3.72 12.30 4.41
N GLU A 76 -3.83 13.41 3.69
CA GLU A 76 -2.76 14.41 3.56
C GLU A 76 -2.36 14.95 4.95
N GLU A 77 -3.35 15.30 5.77
CA GLU A 77 -3.12 15.86 7.09
C GLU A 77 -2.43 14.86 8.03
N VAL A 78 -2.91 13.61 8.10
CA VAL A 78 -2.33 12.60 9.00
C VAL A 78 -0.93 12.14 8.57
N LEU A 79 -0.63 12.16 7.27
CA LEU A 79 0.73 11.89 6.80
C LEU A 79 1.69 13.03 7.15
N GLY A 80 1.18 14.23 7.44
CA GLY A 80 1.98 15.39 7.80
C GLY A 80 2.91 15.84 6.67
N ILE A 81 2.44 15.68 5.43
CA ILE A 81 3.16 15.98 4.18
C ILE A 81 2.86 17.40 3.64
N GLY A 82 1.95 18.13 4.27
CA GLY A 82 1.57 19.49 3.85
C GLY A 82 0.90 19.54 2.48
N GLU A 83 0.69 20.75 1.95
CA GLU A 83 0.03 21.03 0.66
C GLU A 83 0.80 20.53 -0.58
N ASP A 84 1.89 19.78 -0.39
CA ASP A 84 2.72 19.22 -1.47
C ASP A 84 2.13 17.92 -2.04
N ALA A 85 1.11 17.33 -1.38
CA ALA A 85 0.41 16.16 -1.88
C ALA A 85 -0.49 16.52 -3.08
N THR A 86 -0.60 15.60 -4.03
CA THR A 86 -1.58 15.72 -5.11
C THR A 86 -2.82 14.89 -4.78
N LEU A 87 -3.94 15.56 -4.57
CA LEU A 87 -5.22 14.94 -4.22
C LEU A 87 -6.03 14.62 -5.47
N ILE A 88 -6.40 13.36 -5.67
CA ILE A 88 -7.28 12.89 -6.74
C ILE A 88 -8.54 12.33 -6.10
N VAL A 89 -9.61 13.14 -6.09
CA VAL A 89 -10.93 12.80 -5.50
C VAL A 89 -11.79 12.03 -6.50
N ASP A 90 -11.19 11.05 -7.17
CA ASP A 90 -11.81 10.22 -8.18
C ASP A 90 -11.37 8.76 -7.99
N ARG A 91 -12.08 7.84 -8.64
CA ARG A 91 -11.64 6.44 -8.71
C ARG A 91 -10.29 6.38 -9.43
N PHE A 92 -9.44 5.45 -8.99
CA PHE A 92 -8.20 5.15 -9.71
C PHE A 92 -8.49 4.91 -11.19
N ASN A 93 -7.75 5.60 -12.05
CA ASN A 93 -7.85 5.48 -13.50
C ASN A 93 -6.45 5.55 -14.10
N PRO A 94 -5.99 4.51 -14.83
CA PRO A 94 -4.64 4.47 -15.39
C PRO A 94 -4.36 5.55 -16.45
N VAL A 95 -5.40 6.14 -17.04
CA VAL A 95 -5.29 7.22 -18.03
C VAL A 95 -5.61 8.60 -17.45
N ASP A 96 -5.71 8.73 -16.12
CA ASP A 96 -5.85 10.03 -15.48
C ASP A 96 -4.68 10.95 -15.82
N SER A 97 -4.97 12.17 -16.26
CA SER A 97 -3.96 13.10 -16.76
C SER A 97 -3.02 13.61 -15.67
N VAL A 98 -3.50 13.72 -14.43
CA VAL A 98 -2.71 14.14 -13.27
C VAL A 98 -1.79 13.01 -12.85
N LEU A 99 -2.31 11.79 -12.70
CA LEU A 99 -1.51 10.60 -12.42
C LEU A 99 -0.41 10.39 -13.47
N CYS A 100 -0.75 10.48 -14.76
CA CYS A 100 0.20 10.37 -15.86
C CYS A 100 1.32 11.41 -15.74
N ARG A 101 0.96 12.70 -15.61
CA ARG A 101 1.91 13.81 -15.54
C ARG A 101 2.92 13.65 -14.40
N HIS A 102 2.50 13.15 -13.24
CA HIS A 102 3.38 13.05 -12.08
C HIS A 102 4.28 11.81 -12.13
N THR A 103 3.81 10.73 -12.78
CA THR A 103 4.48 9.44 -12.78
C THR A 103 5.23 9.13 -14.07
N GLU A 104 5.01 9.83 -15.19
CA GLU A 104 5.61 9.50 -16.49
C GLU A 104 7.14 9.37 -16.42
N GLY A 105 7.65 8.23 -16.89
CA GLY A 105 9.09 7.93 -16.93
C GLY A 105 9.78 7.74 -15.57
N LYS A 106 9.04 7.80 -14.45
CA LYS A 106 9.60 7.69 -13.09
C LYS A 106 9.25 6.34 -12.45
N PRO A 107 10.14 5.80 -11.59
CA PRO A 107 9.80 4.64 -10.80
C PRO A 107 8.64 4.97 -9.84
N VAL A 108 7.73 4.03 -9.63
CA VAL A 108 6.53 4.21 -8.81
C VAL A 108 6.44 3.16 -7.72
N ILE A 109 6.05 3.57 -6.52
CA ILE A 109 5.55 2.69 -5.47
C ILE A 109 4.09 3.02 -5.17
N ALA A 110 3.20 2.08 -5.45
CA ALA A 110 1.78 2.18 -5.19
C ALA A 110 1.42 1.42 -3.91
N ILE A 111 0.89 2.10 -2.90
CA ILE A 111 0.35 1.49 -1.69
C ILE A 111 -1.16 1.36 -1.90
N VAL A 112 -1.66 0.13 -1.99
CA VAL A 112 -3.02 -0.19 -2.44
C VAL A 112 -3.82 -0.80 -1.29
N ASN A 113 -4.69 0.03 -0.70
CA ASN A 113 -5.54 -0.31 0.44
C ASN A 113 -7.03 -0.25 0.06
N VAL A 114 -7.39 -0.82 -1.10
CA VAL A 114 -8.76 -0.85 -1.62
C VAL A 114 -9.51 -2.12 -1.22
N ASP A 115 -10.84 -2.02 -1.16
CA ASP A 115 -11.77 -3.07 -0.73
C ASP A 115 -12.23 -4.02 -1.84
N ASN A 116 -11.85 -3.76 -3.10
CA ASN A 116 -12.32 -4.53 -4.26
C ASN A 116 -11.18 -4.98 -5.17
N ASN A 117 -11.31 -6.19 -5.70
CA ASN A 117 -10.26 -6.82 -6.53
C ASN A 117 -10.11 -6.13 -7.90
N ALA A 118 -11.18 -5.54 -8.44
CA ALA A 118 -11.13 -4.84 -9.72
C ALA A 118 -10.11 -3.69 -9.68
N ALA A 119 -10.16 -2.83 -8.65
CA ALA A 119 -9.21 -1.74 -8.47
C ALA A 119 -7.77 -2.26 -8.23
N ARG A 120 -7.60 -3.35 -7.47
CA ARG A 120 -6.26 -3.97 -7.27
C ARG A 120 -5.66 -4.43 -8.61
N LEU A 121 -6.46 -5.11 -9.43
CA LEU A 121 -6.03 -5.59 -10.73
C LEU A 121 -5.76 -4.45 -11.72
N GLU A 122 -6.54 -3.37 -11.65
CA GLU A 122 -6.34 -2.18 -12.48
C GLU A 122 -5.01 -1.48 -12.15
N VAL A 123 -4.69 -1.29 -10.87
CA VAL A 123 -3.38 -0.75 -10.45
C VAL A 123 -2.25 -1.68 -10.85
N ALA A 124 -2.41 -3.00 -10.70
CA ALA A 124 -1.39 -3.97 -11.09
C ALA A 124 -1.13 -3.95 -12.61
N ARG A 125 -2.17 -3.85 -13.44
CA ARG A 125 -2.04 -3.69 -14.90
C ARG A 125 -1.35 -2.37 -15.24
N TRP A 126 -1.78 -1.29 -14.61
CA TRP A 126 -1.15 0.02 -14.79
C TRP A 126 0.35 -0.04 -14.52
N LEU A 127 0.78 -0.67 -13.42
CA LEU A 127 2.20 -0.82 -13.09
C LEU A 127 2.95 -1.74 -14.04
N SER A 128 2.32 -2.84 -14.51
CA SER A 128 2.95 -3.77 -15.46
C SER A 128 3.12 -3.18 -16.87
N ASP A 129 2.36 -2.16 -17.23
CA ASP A 129 2.43 -1.54 -18.56
C ASP A 129 3.44 -0.38 -18.62
N ARG A 130 4.13 -0.07 -17.50
CA ARG A 130 5.09 1.03 -17.40
C ARG A 130 6.45 0.64 -17.95
N VAL A 131 7.10 1.59 -18.61
CA VAL A 131 8.52 1.50 -19.05
C VAL A 131 9.51 1.92 -17.95
N SER A 132 9.09 1.82 -16.69
CA SER A 132 9.85 2.19 -15.50
C SER A 132 9.54 1.19 -14.39
N ASP A 133 10.39 1.09 -13.36
CA ASP A 133 10.09 0.26 -12.19
C ASP A 133 8.72 0.59 -11.57
N GLY A 134 7.97 -0.45 -11.25
CA GLY A 134 6.66 -0.39 -10.61
C GLY A 134 6.62 -1.34 -9.43
N ILE A 135 6.37 -0.82 -8.24
CA ILE A 135 6.17 -1.59 -7.02
C ILE A 135 4.73 -1.36 -6.58
N MET A 136 4.02 -2.45 -6.32
CA MET A 136 2.72 -2.44 -5.66
C MET A 136 2.90 -3.04 -4.27
N ILE A 137 2.39 -2.39 -3.25
CA ILE A 137 2.19 -2.98 -1.92
C ILE A 137 0.68 -3.09 -1.76
N VAL A 138 0.15 -4.31 -1.83
CA VAL A 138 -1.30 -4.53 -1.74
C VAL A 138 -1.62 -5.23 -0.44
N SER A 139 -2.65 -4.73 0.23
CA SER A 139 -3.12 -5.29 1.50
C SER A 139 -4.62 -5.51 1.47
N GLY A 140 -5.08 -6.47 2.24
CA GLY A 140 -6.50 -6.67 2.50
C GLY A 140 -6.71 -7.37 3.83
N CYS A 141 -7.87 -7.12 4.43
CA CYS A 141 -8.26 -7.81 5.64
C CYS A 141 -9.76 -7.96 5.75
N GLU A 142 -10.16 -9.00 6.45
CA GLU A 142 -11.52 -9.30 6.81
C GLU A 142 -11.55 -9.86 8.22
N ARG A 143 -11.87 -8.99 9.20
CA ARG A 143 -12.11 -9.26 10.63
C ARG A 143 -11.10 -10.17 11.35
N ALA A 144 -11.05 -11.45 10.99
CA ALA A 144 -10.22 -12.49 11.56
C ALA A 144 -8.95 -12.78 10.75
N PHE A 145 -8.81 -12.28 9.53
CA PHE A 145 -7.64 -12.54 8.69
C PHE A 145 -7.18 -11.27 7.96
N GLY A 146 -5.88 -11.17 7.72
CA GLY A 146 -5.35 -10.13 6.86
C GLY A 146 -4.00 -10.49 6.27
N GLN A 147 -3.69 -9.80 5.18
CA GLN A 147 -2.53 -10.08 4.35
C GLN A 147 -1.96 -8.80 3.75
N CYS A 148 -0.66 -8.81 3.52
CA CYS A 148 0.04 -7.82 2.70
C CYS A 148 1.10 -8.54 1.88
N TYR A 149 1.14 -8.24 0.58
CA TYR A 149 2.17 -8.76 -0.31
C TYR A 149 2.50 -7.72 -1.39
N PRO A 150 3.72 -7.79 -1.93
CA PRO A 150 4.13 -6.89 -3.00
C PRO A 150 3.84 -7.45 -4.40
N GLY A 151 3.81 -6.58 -5.39
CA GLY A 151 4.02 -6.90 -6.81
C GLY A 151 5.14 -6.01 -7.34
N ILE A 152 6.03 -6.54 -8.16
CA ILE A 152 7.23 -5.85 -8.64
C ILE A 152 7.38 -6.07 -10.13
N TRP A 153 7.45 -4.98 -10.88
CA TRP A 153 7.71 -4.93 -12.30
C TRP A 153 8.93 -4.04 -12.56
N LYS A 154 9.80 -4.46 -13.47
CA LYS A 154 10.95 -3.68 -13.94
C LYS A 154 10.86 -3.55 -15.44
N ASP A 155 10.69 -2.32 -15.92
CA ASP A 155 10.46 -2.00 -17.33
C ASP A 155 9.32 -2.83 -17.94
N GLY A 156 8.24 -2.99 -17.18
CA GLY A 156 7.04 -3.75 -17.54
C GLY A 156 7.14 -5.27 -17.35
N GLU A 157 8.35 -5.79 -17.17
CA GLU A 157 8.57 -7.22 -16.94
C GLU A 157 8.36 -7.60 -15.47
N PRO A 158 7.53 -8.60 -15.15
CA PRO A 158 7.29 -9.01 -13.77
C PRO A 158 8.56 -9.66 -13.17
N VAL A 159 9.08 -9.06 -12.10
CA VAL A 159 10.06 -9.69 -11.20
C VAL A 159 9.31 -10.56 -10.20
N TYR A 160 8.21 -10.03 -9.67
CA TYR A 160 7.28 -10.75 -8.81
C TYR A 160 5.86 -10.32 -9.12
N ASP A 161 5.02 -11.25 -9.57
CA ASP A 161 3.62 -10.96 -9.86
C ASP A 161 2.71 -11.76 -8.92
N TRP A 162 2.24 -11.09 -7.88
CA TRP A 162 1.36 -11.68 -6.85
C TRP A 162 0.09 -12.30 -7.45
N ARG A 163 -0.36 -11.81 -8.62
CA ARG A 163 -1.56 -12.32 -9.31
C ARG A 163 -1.43 -13.79 -9.68
N ALA A 164 -0.20 -14.31 -9.80
CA ALA A 164 0.06 -15.72 -10.08
C ALA A 164 -0.10 -16.65 -8.84
N HIS A 165 -0.14 -16.08 -7.64
CA HIS A 165 0.00 -16.81 -6.37
C HIS A 165 -1.19 -16.65 -5.44
N HIS A 166 -1.98 -15.59 -5.60
CA HIS A 166 -3.15 -15.33 -4.76
C HIS A 166 -4.44 -15.53 -5.54
N SER A 167 -5.22 -16.52 -5.13
CA SER A 167 -6.65 -16.57 -5.42
C SER A 167 -7.39 -15.60 -4.50
N ASP A 168 -8.47 -15.01 -4.99
CA ASP A 168 -9.27 -13.98 -4.32
C ASP A 168 -9.54 -14.27 -2.83
N VAL A 169 -9.46 -13.23 -1.99
CA VAL A 169 -9.95 -13.29 -0.60
C VAL A 169 -11.47 -13.50 -0.67
N VAL A 170 -11.92 -14.66 -0.19
CA VAL A 170 -13.34 -15.03 -0.15
C VAL A 170 -14.03 -14.09 0.82
N GLN A 171 -14.93 -13.26 0.30
CA GLN A 171 -15.77 -12.37 1.08
C GLN A 171 -16.68 -13.20 1.99
N ASP A 172 -16.57 -13.03 3.30
CA ASP A 172 -17.44 -13.72 4.25
C ASP A 172 -18.83 -13.08 4.18
N SER A 173 -19.76 -13.80 3.54
CA SER A 173 -21.13 -13.34 3.21
C SER A 173 -22.03 -12.99 4.41
N SER A 174 -21.52 -13.02 5.65
CA SER A 174 -22.27 -12.80 6.89
C SER A 174 -21.98 -11.46 7.59
N SER A 175 -21.72 -10.39 6.84
CA SER A 175 -21.58 -9.05 7.41
C SER A 175 -22.93 -8.33 7.49
N SER A 176 -23.64 -8.50 8.60
CA SER A 176 -24.75 -7.61 8.97
C SER A 176 -24.21 -6.19 9.19
N SER A 177 -24.73 -5.24 8.43
CA SER A 177 -24.38 -3.82 8.35
C SER A 177 -24.68 -2.98 9.60
N ASP A 178 -25.12 -3.58 10.71
CA ASP A 178 -25.88 -2.87 11.74
C ASP A 178 -25.07 -2.48 12.98
N ASN A 179 -23.75 -2.28 12.87
CA ASN A 179 -22.97 -1.78 13.99
C ASN A 179 -21.98 -0.67 13.56
N PRO A 180 -22.21 0.61 13.96
CA PRO A 180 -21.48 1.76 13.43
C PRO A 180 -19.98 1.79 13.81
N CYS A 181 -19.55 0.99 14.79
CA CYS A 181 -18.13 0.76 15.06
C CYS A 181 -17.90 -0.69 15.49
N ASN A 182 -17.55 -1.55 14.53
CA ASN A 182 -17.13 -2.92 14.82
C ASN A 182 -15.65 -2.92 15.27
N ALA A 183 -15.40 -3.19 16.55
CA ALA A 183 -14.04 -3.28 17.09
C ALA A 183 -13.15 -4.32 16.36
N GLN A 184 -13.76 -5.32 15.71
CA GLN A 184 -13.04 -6.28 14.87
C GLN A 184 -12.49 -5.62 13.60
N ASP A 185 -13.24 -4.68 12.99
CA ASP A 185 -12.79 -3.98 11.79
C ASP A 185 -11.63 -3.04 12.12
N VAL A 186 -11.70 -2.31 13.25
CA VAL A 186 -10.60 -1.46 13.73
C VAL A 186 -9.34 -2.29 13.97
N ARG A 187 -9.47 -3.45 14.62
CA ARG A 187 -8.36 -4.36 14.87
C ARG A 187 -7.78 -4.91 13.58
N ALA A 188 -8.63 -5.37 12.65
CA ALA A 188 -8.20 -5.92 11.37
C ALA A 188 -7.41 -4.88 10.56
N ASN A 189 -7.89 -3.63 10.53
CA ASN A 189 -7.18 -2.51 9.93
C ASN A 189 -5.83 -2.25 10.62
N ALA A 190 -5.78 -2.23 11.95
CA ALA A 190 -4.55 -2.03 12.72
C ALA A 190 -3.49 -3.10 12.44
N LEU A 191 -3.87 -4.39 12.51
CA LEU A 191 -2.96 -5.49 12.25
C LEU A 191 -2.46 -5.48 10.80
N THR A 192 -3.33 -5.14 9.86
CA THR A 192 -2.97 -5.06 8.43
C THR A 192 -2.12 -3.84 8.11
N GLY A 193 -2.35 -2.71 8.79
CA GLY A 193 -1.52 -1.53 8.67
C GLY A 193 -0.06 -1.79 9.12
N VAL A 194 0.15 -2.64 10.13
CA VAL A 194 1.49 -3.11 10.49
C VAL A 194 2.12 -3.91 9.35
N LEU A 195 1.35 -4.81 8.71
CA LEU A 195 1.85 -5.59 7.58
C LEU A 195 2.26 -4.70 6.39
N VAL A 196 1.53 -3.62 6.11
CA VAL A 196 1.90 -2.63 5.07
C VAL A 196 3.30 -2.07 5.32
N GLY A 197 3.58 -1.64 6.56
CA GLY A 197 4.92 -1.16 6.94
C GLY A 197 6.00 -2.23 6.75
N MET A 198 5.72 -3.47 7.19
CA MET A 198 6.65 -4.60 7.02
C MET A 198 6.94 -4.90 5.54
N CYS A 199 5.93 -4.86 4.67
CA CYS A 199 6.08 -5.02 3.23
C CYS A 199 7.02 -3.95 2.64
N ILE A 200 6.82 -2.67 2.98
CA ILE A 200 7.66 -1.57 2.47
C ILE A 200 9.11 -1.73 2.93
N GLU A 201 9.33 -2.09 4.20
CA GLU A 201 10.67 -2.31 4.76
C GLU A 201 11.40 -3.50 4.11
N ASP A 202 10.71 -4.63 3.86
CA ASP A 202 11.33 -5.76 3.15
C ASP A 202 11.74 -5.37 1.74
N ILE A 203 10.88 -4.64 1.02
CA ILE A 203 11.20 -4.13 -0.32
C ILE A 203 12.38 -3.18 -0.30
N ALA A 204 12.40 -2.20 0.60
CA ALA A 204 13.51 -1.27 0.73
C ALA A 204 14.84 -2.01 1.00
N ARG A 205 14.83 -2.96 1.95
CA ARG A 205 16.01 -3.78 2.26
C ARG A 205 16.50 -4.55 1.02
N ARG A 206 15.59 -5.18 0.27
CA ARG A 206 15.94 -5.93 -0.95
C ARG A 206 16.52 -5.08 -2.05
N MET A 207 15.99 -3.88 -2.22
CA MET A 207 16.53 -2.93 -3.18
C MET A 207 17.97 -2.55 -2.81
N SER A 208 18.24 -2.31 -1.53
CA SER A 208 19.60 -2.04 -1.03
C SER A 208 20.54 -3.24 -1.21
N ASP A 209 20.06 -4.46 -0.94
CA ASP A 209 20.84 -5.69 -1.04
C ASP A 209 21.04 -6.17 -2.49
N GLY A 210 20.21 -5.68 -3.43
CA GLY A 210 20.14 -6.22 -4.79
C GLY A 210 19.54 -7.62 -4.88
N ASP A 211 18.93 -8.11 -3.79
CA ASP A 211 18.40 -9.48 -3.67
C ASP A 211 16.89 -9.55 -3.92
N TRP A 212 16.55 -10.01 -5.11
CA TRP A 212 15.19 -10.25 -5.55
C TRP A 212 14.82 -11.73 -5.60
N VAL A 213 15.61 -12.64 -5.01
CA VAL A 213 15.36 -14.08 -5.18
C VAL A 213 14.05 -14.51 -4.52
N ASN A 214 13.72 -13.96 -3.35
CA ASN A 214 12.60 -14.42 -2.53
C ASN A 214 11.84 -13.26 -1.90
N VAL A 215 10.71 -12.79 -2.39
CA VAL A 215 10.03 -11.65 -1.77
C VAL A 215 9.11 -12.09 -0.62
N ALA A 216 9.07 -11.34 0.48
CA ALA A 216 8.24 -11.69 1.64
C ALA A 216 6.78 -11.29 1.45
N GLU A 217 5.88 -12.18 1.86
CA GLU A 217 4.47 -11.90 2.04
C GLU A 217 4.10 -12.12 3.50
N PHE A 218 3.23 -11.27 4.01
CA PHE A 218 2.92 -11.22 5.42
C PHE A 218 1.45 -11.51 5.65
N TYR A 219 1.18 -12.28 6.70
CA TYR A 219 -0.17 -12.70 7.05
C TYR A 219 -0.38 -12.62 8.55
N TRP A 220 -1.63 -12.40 8.93
CA TRP A 220 -2.10 -12.62 10.28
C TRP A 220 -3.47 -13.31 10.29
N ASP A 221 -3.73 -14.10 11.32
CA ASP A 221 -4.99 -14.81 11.51
C ASP A 221 -5.36 -14.84 13.00
N LEU A 222 -6.66 -14.74 13.23
CA LEU A 222 -7.38 -14.93 14.48
C LEU A 222 -8.38 -16.07 14.26
N ARG A 223 -7.88 -17.30 14.25
CA ARG A 223 -8.68 -18.54 14.11
C ARG A 223 -9.87 -18.60 15.07
N HIS A 224 -9.81 -17.88 16.20
CA HIS A 224 -10.94 -17.58 17.07
C HIS A 224 -10.71 -16.25 17.84
N PRO A 225 -11.77 -15.47 18.20
CA PRO A 225 -11.63 -14.23 18.98
C PRO A 225 -11.00 -14.40 20.38
N SER A 226 -11.00 -15.64 20.89
CA SER A 226 -10.41 -16.05 22.17
C SER A 226 -9.02 -16.70 22.04
N GLU A 227 -8.52 -16.88 20.81
CA GLU A 227 -7.22 -17.49 20.54
C GLU A 227 -6.11 -16.44 20.34
N SER A 228 -4.87 -16.91 20.42
CA SER A 228 -3.68 -16.10 20.20
C SER A 228 -3.56 -15.66 18.74
N LEU A 229 -3.27 -14.37 18.52
CA LEU A 229 -2.86 -13.82 17.23
C LEU A 229 -1.71 -14.64 16.65
N SER A 230 -1.90 -15.16 15.44
CA SER A 230 -0.85 -15.83 14.68
C SER A 230 -0.41 -14.93 13.54
N MET A 231 0.90 -14.72 13.40
CA MET A 231 1.51 -14.02 12.26
C MET A 231 2.53 -14.93 11.61
N TRP A 232 2.58 -14.95 10.28
CA TRP A 232 3.58 -15.72 9.54
C TRP A 232 3.99 -15.01 8.26
N ILE A 233 5.13 -15.45 7.73
CA ILE A 233 5.73 -14.94 6.50
C ILE A 233 5.84 -16.11 5.53
N THR A 234 5.48 -15.90 4.27
CA THR A 234 5.89 -16.77 3.17
C THR A 234 6.97 -16.06 2.35
N LEU A 235 7.88 -16.85 1.79
CA LEU A 235 8.88 -16.35 0.86
C LEU A 235 8.48 -16.83 -0.53
N ALA A 236 8.02 -15.90 -1.37
CA ALA A 236 7.67 -16.20 -2.74
C ALA A 236 8.93 -16.08 -3.61
N SER A 237 9.32 -17.19 -4.25
CA SER A 237 10.48 -17.21 -5.14
C SER A 237 10.16 -16.42 -6.40
N CYS A 238 10.96 -15.40 -6.68
CA CYS A 238 10.97 -14.78 -8.00
C CYS A 238 11.56 -15.76 -9.01
N LYS A 239 11.04 -15.79 -10.24
CA LYS A 239 11.71 -16.52 -11.31
C LYS A 239 13.07 -15.86 -11.52
N GLU A 240 14.15 -16.62 -11.31
CA GLU A 240 15.49 -16.14 -11.68
C GLU A 240 15.46 -15.73 -13.17
N ARG A 241 15.88 -14.49 -13.46
CA ARG A 241 16.27 -14.16 -14.83
C ARG A 241 17.44 -15.07 -15.16
N SER A 242 17.22 -16.07 -16.01
CA SER A 242 18.34 -16.69 -16.72
C SER A 242 19.13 -15.56 -17.37
N PRO A 243 20.45 -15.43 -17.12
CA PRO A 243 21.25 -14.47 -17.85
C PRO A 243 21.15 -14.83 -19.33
N VAL A 244 20.50 -13.97 -20.11
CA VAL A 244 20.58 -14.04 -21.57
C VAL A 244 22.02 -13.65 -21.90
N LEU A 245 22.80 -14.67 -22.28
CA LEU A 245 24.14 -14.54 -22.84
C LEU A 245 24.11 -13.78 -24.16
#